data_AF-A0A1A7P4H4-F1
#
_entry.id   AF-A0A1A7P4H4-F1
#
_cell.length_a   1.000
_cell.length_b   1.000
_cell.length_c   1.000
_cell.angle_alpha   90.00
_cell.angle_beta   90.00
_cell.angle_gamma   90.00
#
_symmetry.space_group_name_H-M   'P 1'
#
loop_
_entity.id
_entity.type
_entity.pdbx_description
1 polymer ?
#
loop_
_entity_poly.entity_id
_entity_poly.type
_entity_poly.pdbx_seq_one_letter_code
_entity_poly.pdbx_strand_id
1 'polypeptide(L)'
;MPIDNQQLQYFNGLTELEELDLSFNAFTDLSALNNLPNLKEICIYGHYEDVDISSLINFPKLENIEMDTATDITILGQLKQLKSLDYRSDEREFDCSKIEWLTEQLPHCKFDFCLPSEQWIEQGLSDLNFLYCLALRGLKKENVKLYIPPFVNEVNRFKELENKYRNNNEIYPLVCRTRQYVCQDKEP
;
A
#
# COMPACT_ATOMS: atom_id res chain seq x y z
N MET A 1 -19.98 -0.78 17.94
CA MET A 1 -20.01 0.53 17.28
C MET A 1 -18.60 0.77 16.80
N PRO A 2 -18.38 1.11 15.51
CA PRO A 2 -17.04 1.46 15.03
C PRO A 2 -16.49 2.64 15.83
N ILE A 3 -15.17 2.69 16.00
CA ILE A 3 -14.46 3.79 16.65
C ILE A 3 -14.52 5.01 15.73
N ASP A 4 -14.92 6.16 16.27
CA ASP A 4 -14.82 7.46 15.61
C ASP A 4 -13.63 8.29 16.14
N ASN A 5 -13.39 9.47 15.56
CA ASN A 5 -12.30 10.36 15.97
C ASN A 5 -12.37 10.76 17.45
N GLN A 6 -13.56 10.85 18.06
CA GLN A 6 -13.69 11.21 19.47
C GLN A 6 -13.18 10.07 20.37
N GLN A 7 -13.37 8.83 19.96
CA GLN A 7 -12.95 7.65 20.71
C GLN A 7 -11.46 7.33 20.54
N LEU A 8 -10.80 7.81 19.47
CA LEU A 8 -9.35 7.67 19.29
C LEU A 8 -8.54 8.26 20.47
N GLN A 9 -9.06 9.30 21.14
CA GLN A 9 -8.37 9.90 22.28
C GLN A 9 -8.15 8.92 23.45
N TYR A 10 -8.90 7.82 23.52
CA TYR A 10 -8.77 6.82 24.59
C TYR A 10 -7.48 5.99 24.50
N PHE A 11 -6.81 6.00 23.35
CA PHE A 11 -5.50 5.38 23.20
C PHE A 11 -4.36 6.29 23.70
N ASN A 12 -4.63 7.58 23.98
CA ASN A 12 -3.60 8.51 24.42
C ASN A 12 -3.00 8.08 25.76
N GLY A 13 -1.67 8.10 25.85
CA GLY A 13 -0.95 7.72 27.07
C GLY A 13 -0.74 6.22 27.25
N LEU A 14 -1.15 5.37 26.29
CA LEU A 14 -0.73 3.97 26.22
C LEU A 14 0.75 3.89 25.79
N THR A 15 1.67 4.30 26.67
CA THR A 15 3.08 4.49 26.33
C THR A 15 3.79 3.21 25.93
N GLU A 16 3.30 2.05 26.36
CA GLU A 16 3.85 0.74 26.01
C GLU A 16 3.23 0.12 24.75
N LEU A 17 2.29 0.80 24.11
CA LEU A 17 1.64 0.30 22.90
C LEU A 17 2.64 0.29 21.74
N GLU A 18 2.93 -0.90 21.20
CA GLU A 18 3.81 -1.08 20.04
C GLU A 18 3.04 -1.34 18.75
N GLU A 19 1.83 -1.90 18.84
CA GLU A 19 1.00 -2.30 17.70
C GLU A 19 -0.43 -1.79 17.91
N LEU A 20 -1.02 -1.20 16.88
CA LEU A 20 -2.38 -0.66 16.92
C LEU A 20 -3.16 -1.02 15.65
N ASP A 21 -4.17 -1.87 15.81
CA ASP A 21 -5.13 -2.17 14.74
C ASP A 21 -6.41 -1.34 14.92
N LEU A 22 -6.68 -0.51 13.92
CA LEU A 22 -7.80 0.40 13.80
C LEU A 22 -8.61 0.12 12.54
N SER A 23 -8.53 -1.10 12.01
CA SER A 23 -9.29 -1.53 10.83
C SER A 23 -10.80 -1.56 11.08
N PHE A 24 -11.59 -1.34 10.03
CA PHE A 24 -13.06 -1.38 10.02
C PHE A 24 -13.70 -0.41 11.02
N ASN A 25 -13.20 0.82 11.07
CA ASN A 25 -13.70 1.89 11.91
C ASN A 25 -14.28 3.04 11.06
N ALA A 26 -14.62 4.16 11.70
CA ALA A 26 -15.33 5.27 11.06
C ALA A 26 -14.70 6.63 11.41
N PHE A 27 -13.38 6.67 11.62
CA PHE A 27 -12.63 7.92 11.78
C PHE A 27 -12.15 8.43 10.42
N THR A 28 -12.07 9.75 10.29
CA THR A 28 -11.60 10.40 9.06
C THR A 28 -10.15 10.86 9.16
N ASP A 29 -9.57 10.87 10.35
CA ASP A 29 -8.20 11.30 10.61
C ASP A 29 -7.68 10.67 11.90
N LEU A 30 -6.36 10.70 12.07
CA LEU A 30 -5.68 10.17 13.25
C LEU A 30 -5.23 11.27 14.24
N SER A 31 -5.66 12.53 14.07
CA SER A 31 -5.15 13.68 14.85
C SER A 31 -5.45 13.60 16.35
N ALA A 32 -6.48 12.84 16.73
CA ALA A 32 -6.81 12.57 18.12
C ALA A 32 -5.83 11.60 18.81
N LEU A 33 -5.08 10.79 18.04
CA LEU A 33 -3.99 9.96 18.54
C LEU A 33 -2.76 10.83 18.80
N ASN A 34 -2.47 11.04 20.07
CA ASN A 34 -1.37 11.87 20.54
C ASN A 34 -0.45 11.05 21.42
N ASN A 35 0.85 11.14 21.15
CA ASN A 35 1.91 10.63 22.01
C ASN A 35 1.86 9.11 22.30
N LEU A 36 2.10 8.30 21.26
CA LEU A 36 2.37 6.86 21.35
C LEU A 36 3.87 6.62 21.06
N PRO A 37 4.77 6.85 22.04
CA PRO A 37 6.22 6.93 21.82
C PRO A 37 6.85 5.60 21.41
N ASN A 38 6.15 4.49 21.65
CA ASN A 38 6.62 3.14 21.34
C ASN A 38 5.87 2.49 20.18
N LEU A 39 4.92 3.17 19.54
CA LEU A 39 4.17 2.61 18.41
C LEU A 39 5.11 2.33 17.25
N LYS A 40 5.13 1.07 16.81
CA LYS A 40 5.92 0.55 15.70
C LYS A 40 5.05 0.15 14.51
N GLU A 41 3.83 -0.31 14.76
CA GLU A 41 2.96 -0.84 13.73
C GLU A 41 1.55 -0.27 13.85
N ILE A 42 0.99 0.17 12.72
CA ILE A 42 -0.40 0.61 12.65
C ILE A 42 -1.09 0.00 11.44
N CYS A 43 -2.33 -0.47 11.65
CA CYS A 43 -3.18 -1.04 10.62
C CYS A 43 -4.50 -0.28 10.56
N ILE A 44 -4.86 0.25 9.38
CA ILE A 44 -6.06 1.07 9.16
C ILE A 44 -6.83 0.63 7.91
N TYR A 45 -7.12 -0.67 7.76
CA TYR A 45 -7.90 -1.18 6.62
C TYR A 45 -9.41 -0.97 6.76
N GLY A 46 -10.14 -1.05 5.65
CA GLY A 46 -11.59 -1.21 5.64
C GLY A 46 -12.35 0.05 6.03
N HIS A 47 -11.81 1.21 5.69
CA HIS A 47 -12.49 2.50 5.82
C HIS A 47 -13.29 2.81 4.55
N TYR A 48 -14.43 3.48 4.71
CA TYR A 48 -15.31 3.83 3.59
C TYR A 48 -14.90 5.13 2.88
N GLU A 49 -14.13 5.98 3.55
CA GLU A 49 -13.67 7.28 3.05
C GLU A 49 -12.15 7.40 3.26
N ASP A 50 -11.53 8.32 2.51
CA ASP A 50 -10.11 8.57 2.64
C ASP A 50 -9.74 9.13 4.02
N VAL A 51 -8.77 8.46 4.66
CA VAL A 51 -8.28 8.85 5.98
C VAL A 51 -7.14 9.86 5.84
N ASP A 52 -7.21 10.97 6.57
CA ASP A 52 -6.07 11.87 6.75
C ASP A 52 -5.05 11.27 7.73
N ILE A 53 -3.94 10.82 7.15
CA ILE A 53 -2.82 10.17 7.84
C ILE A 53 -1.69 11.14 8.21
N SER A 54 -1.88 12.45 8.06
CA SER A 54 -0.83 13.46 8.27
C SER A 54 -0.20 13.41 9.67
N SER A 55 -0.97 13.00 10.68
CA SER A 55 -0.52 12.86 12.07
C SER A 55 0.42 11.66 12.30
N LEU A 56 0.53 10.70 11.37
CA LEU A 56 1.43 9.56 11.50
C LEU A 56 2.90 9.95 11.63
N ILE A 57 3.28 11.11 11.08
CA ILE A 57 4.66 11.66 11.19
C ILE A 57 5.10 11.93 12.63
N ASN A 58 4.15 12.01 13.57
CA ASN A 58 4.42 12.31 14.97
C ASN A 58 4.83 11.06 15.77
N PHE A 59 4.80 9.86 15.19
CA PHE A 59 5.17 8.62 15.87
C PHE A 59 6.63 8.24 15.57
N PRO A 60 7.57 8.50 16.51
CA PRO A 60 9.01 8.46 16.24
C PRO A 60 9.56 7.05 15.98
N LYS A 61 8.81 6.00 16.34
CA LYS A 61 9.20 4.59 16.17
C LYS A 61 8.33 3.85 15.18
N LEU A 62 7.45 4.53 14.45
CA LEU A 62 6.55 3.89 13.50
C LEU A 62 7.35 3.33 12.32
N GLU A 63 7.37 2.00 12.20
CA GLU A 63 8.18 1.25 11.23
C GLU A 63 7.32 0.56 10.18
N ASN A 64 6.09 0.16 10.52
CA ASN A 64 5.21 -0.60 9.63
C ASN A 64 3.83 0.06 9.56
N ILE A 65 3.35 0.32 8.35
CA ILE A 65 2.01 0.87 8.09
C ILE A 65 1.30 -0.05 7.11
N GLU A 66 0.08 -0.45 7.48
CA GLU A 66 -0.83 -1.19 6.61
C GLU A 66 -2.14 -0.42 6.43
N MET A 67 -2.51 -0.11 5.19
CA MET A 67 -3.72 0.66 4.87
C MET A 67 -4.21 0.41 3.44
N ASP A 68 -5.49 0.65 3.19
CA ASP A 68 -6.10 0.65 1.85
C ASP A 68 -6.53 2.04 1.39
N THR A 69 -6.49 3.03 2.27
CA THR A 69 -6.88 4.39 1.92
C THR A 69 -6.06 5.45 2.65
N ALA A 70 -5.83 6.58 1.95
CA ALA A 70 -5.25 7.79 2.50
C ALA A 70 -5.52 8.99 1.57
N THR A 71 -5.76 10.16 2.15
CA THR A 71 -5.93 11.41 1.37
C THR A 71 -4.63 11.81 0.63
N ASP A 72 -3.47 11.61 1.25
CA ASP A 72 -2.16 11.84 0.66
C ASP A 72 -1.07 10.97 1.29
N ILE A 73 -0.54 10.03 0.49
CA ILE A 73 0.54 9.15 0.93
C ILE A 73 1.92 9.82 0.94
N THR A 74 2.12 10.96 0.26
CA THR A 74 3.44 11.62 0.17
C THR A 74 3.95 12.11 1.53
N ILE A 75 3.06 12.33 2.50
CA ILE A 75 3.48 12.68 3.87
C ILE A 75 4.38 11.60 4.49
N LEU A 76 4.20 10.33 4.10
CA LEU A 76 4.98 9.20 4.60
C LEU A 76 6.47 9.30 4.26
N GLY A 77 6.85 10.06 3.22
CA GLY A 77 8.25 10.29 2.86
C GLY A 77 9.08 10.96 3.96
N GLN A 78 8.43 11.54 4.98
CA GLN A 78 9.07 12.10 6.17
C GLN A 78 9.47 11.04 7.21
N LEU A 79 8.85 9.86 7.19
CA LEU A 79 9.12 8.76 8.11
C LEU A 79 10.38 8.00 7.69
N LYS A 80 11.55 8.58 7.90
CA LYS A 80 12.84 7.98 7.49
C LYS A 80 13.20 6.67 8.19
N GLN A 81 12.42 6.27 9.19
CA GLN A 81 12.50 5.00 9.90
C GLN A 81 11.55 3.92 9.35
N LEU A 82 10.65 4.26 8.41
CA LEU A 82 9.64 3.34 7.88
C LEU A 82 10.31 2.18 7.14
N LYS A 83 10.04 0.96 7.62
CA LYS A 83 10.59 -0.28 7.08
C LYS A 83 9.64 -0.95 6.11
N SER A 84 8.34 -0.84 6.32
CA SER A 84 7.32 -1.46 5.47
C SER A 84 6.09 -0.56 5.31
N LEU A 85 5.61 -0.46 4.07
CA LEU A 85 4.33 0.15 3.72
C LEU A 85 3.54 -0.84 2.87
N ASP A 86 2.44 -1.35 3.42
CA ASP A 86 1.45 -2.14 2.67
C ASP A 86 0.27 -1.23 2.32
N TYR A 87 0.25 -0.73 1.09
CA TYR A 87 -0.79 0.16 0.58
C TYR A 87 -1.63 -0.55 -0.48
N ARG A 88 -2.74 -1.15 -0.05
CA ARG A 88 -3.65 -1.96 -0.90
C ARG A 88 -4.92 -1.21 -1.22
N SER A 89 -4.81 -0.11 -1.93
CA SER A 89 -5.98 0.66 -2.33
C SER A 89 -6.87 -0.10 -3.29
N ASP A 90 -8.18 -0.08 -3.01
CA ASP A 90 -9.25 -0.68 -3.79
C ASP A 90 -9.91 0.33 -4.77
N GLU A 91 -9.51 1.61 -4.73
CA GLU A 91 -10.21 2.72 -5.39
C GLU A 91 -9.39 3.47 -6.49
N ARG A 92 -10.07 3.61 -7.64
CA ARG A 92 -10.13 4.59 -8.75
C ARG A 92 -9.01 5.57 -9.14
N GLU A 93 -8.02 5.95 -8.32
CA GLU A 93 -6.96 6.92 -8.69
C GLU A 93 -5.56 6.52 -8.18
N PHE A 94 -4.90 5.61 -8.90
CA PHE A 94 -3.53 5.18 -8.63
C PHE A 94 -2.52 6.19 -9.19
N ASP A 95 -2.13 7.18 -8.39
CA ASP A 95 -1.12 8.17 -8.77
C ASP A 95 0.31 7.60 -8.66
N CYS A 96 0.80 7.16 -9.81
CA CYS A 96 2.13 6.62 -10.01
C CYS A 96 3.26 7.59 -9.57
N SER A 97 3.04 8.90 -9.68
CA SER A 97 4.04 9.91 -9.34
C SER A 97 4.23 10.04 -7.83
N LYS A 98 3.18 9.87 -7.02
CA LYS A 98 3.29 9.85 -5.55
C LYS A 98 4.08 8.64 -5.06
N ILE A 99 3.82 7.47 -5.64
CA ILE A 99 4.55 6.24 -5.32
C ILE A 99 6.02 6.37 -5.73
N GLU A 100 6.28 6.85 -6.95
CA GLU A 100 7.64 7.12 -7.43
C GLU A 100 8.40 8.00 -6.44
N TRP A 101 7.82 9.15 -6.09
CA TRP A 101 8.40 10.07 -5.13
C TRP A 101 8.64 9.41 -3.76
N LEU A 102 7.69 8.63 -3.24
CA LEU A 102 7.84 7.95 -1.95
C LEU A 102 8.99 6.94 -1.96
N THR A 103 9.13 6.19 -3.04
CA THR A 103 10.21 5.21 -3.18
C THR A 103 11.59 5.87 -3.26
N GLU A 104 11.68 7.09 -3.81
CA GLU A 104 12.91 7.91 -3.77
C GLU A 104 13.19 8.43 -2.36
N GLN A 105 12.16 8.82 -1.61
CA GLN A 105 12.31 9.33 -0.25
C GLN A 105 12.68 8.25 0.77
N LEU A 106 12.28 7.00 0.53
CA LEU A 106 12.44 5.87 1.43
C LEU A 106 13.01 4.64 0.70
N PRO A 107 14.26 4.70 0.18
CA PRO A 107 14.83 3.62 -0.64
C PRO A 107 15.07 2.31 0.12
N HIS A 108 15.01 2.34 1.45
CA HIS A 108 15.14 1.19 2.34
C HIS A 108 13.79 0.55 2.72
N CYS A 109 12.68 1.28 2.52
CA CYS A 109 11.35 0.81 2.85
C CYS A 109 10.93 -0.27 1.86
N LYS A 110 10.29 -1.32 2.39
CA LYS A 110 9.58 -2.30 1.60
C LYS A 110 8.20 -1.74 1.27
N PHE A 111 7.82 -1.82 0.01
CA PHE A 111 6.53 -1.36 -0.46
C PHE A 111 5.75 -2.53 -1.02
N ASP A 112 4.58 -2.79 -0.47
CA ASP A 112 3.61 -3.73 -1.02
C ASP A 112 2.43 -2.88 -1.56
N PHE A 113 2.27 -2.86 -2.89
CA PHE A 113 1.21 -2.11 -3.56
C PHE A 113 0.23 -3.05 -4.27
N CYS A 114 -1.07 -2.72 -4.24
CA CYS A 114 -2.07 -3.35 -5.11
C CYS A 114 -2.28 -2.48 -6.36
N LEU A 115 -2.18 -3.09 -7.55
CA LEU A 115 -2.57 -2.41 -8.79
C LEU A 115 -4.11 -2.37 -8.89
N PRO A 116 -4.70 -1.26 -9.40
CA PRO A 116 -6.15 -1.13 -9.55
C PRO A 116 -6.72 -2.13 -10.58
N SER A 117 -8.04 -2.32 -10.54
CA SER A 117 -8.79 -3.28 -11.38
C SER A 117 -9.01 -2.80 -12.83
N GLU A 118 -9.57 -3.68 -13.68
CA GLU A 118 -9.63 -3.62 -15.16
C GLU A 118 -10.05 -2.27 -15.80
N GLN A 119 -10.79 -1.40 -15.10
CA GLN A 119 -11.19 -0.08 -15.62
C GLN A 119 -10.01 0.84 -15.99
N TRP A 120 -8.84 0.63 -15.39
CA TRP A 120 -7.61 1.39 -15.67
C TRP A 120 -6.87 0.90 -16.93
N ILE A 121 -7.00 -0.39 -17.24
CA ILE A 121 -6.36 -1.04 -18.39
C ILE A 121 -7.00 -0.57 -19.71
N GLU A 122 -8.32 -0.30 -19.70
CA GLU A 122 -9.07 0.14 -20.89
C GLU A 122 -8.72 1.56 -21.36
N GLN A 123 -8.18 2.43 -20.50
CA GLN A 123 -7.74 3.78 -20.87
C GLN A 123 -6.34 3.83 -21.51
N GLY A 124 -5.65 2.68 -21.62
CA GLY A 124 -4.61 2.45 -22.62
C GLY A 124 -3.21 3.02 -22.37
N LEU A 125 -2.91 3.77 -21.30
CA LEU A 125 -1.58 4.40 -21.15
C LEU A 125 -0.96 4.51 -19.73
N SER A 126 -1.56 4.03 -18.64
CA SER A 126 -1.04 4.28 -17.28
C SER A 126 -0.10 3.18 -16.71
N ASP A 127 -0.31 1.91 -17.04
CA ASP A 127 0.42 0.80 -16.37
C ASP A 127 1.85 0.58 -16.90
N LEU A 128 2.07 0.85 -18.19
CA LEU A 128 3.38 0.64 -18.82
C LEU A 128 4.40 1.70 -18.40
N ASN A 129 3.97 2.94 -18.21
CA ASN A 129 4.84 4.00 -17.68
C ASN A 129 5.17 3.75 -16.21
N PHE A 130 4.25 3.23 -15.40
CA PHE A 130 4.51 2.93 -13.98
C PHE A 130 5.58 1.84 -13.80
N LEU A 131 5.39 0.69 -14.45
CA LEU A 131 6.34 -0.42 -14.38
C LEU A 131 7.70 -0.08 -15.02
N TYR A 132 7.70 0.76 -16.05
CA TYR A 132 8.91 1.25 -16.72
C TYR A 132 9.63 2.34 -15.90
N CYS A 133 8.92 3.24 -15.24
CA CYS A 133 9.47 4.27 -14.36
C CYS A 133 10.12 3.68 -13.10
N LEU A 134 9.49 2.66 -12.51
CA LEU A 134 10.08 1.91 -11.40
C LEU A 134 11.41 1.27 -11.86
N ALA A 135 11.42 0.63 -13.03
CA ALA A 135 12.58 -0.12 -13.56
C ALA A 135 13.78 0.79 -13.86
N LEU A 136 13.54 1.96 -14.46
CA LEU A 136 14.59 2.87 -14.91
C LEU A 136 15.41 3.52 -13.78
N ARG A 137 14.95 3.44 -12.51
CA ARG A 137 15.53 4.23 -11.40
C ARG A 137 16.19 3.42 -10.29
N GLY A 138 16.44 2.13 -10.49
CA GLY A 138 17.32 1.34 -9.63
C GLY A 138 16.71 0.86 -8.30
N LEU A 139 15.37 0.85 -8.19
CA LEU A 139 14.69 0.21 -7.06
C LEU A 139 14.94 -1.29 -7.08
N LYS A 140 15.47 -1.82 -5.97
CA LYS A 140 15.74 -3.26 -5.88
C LYS A 140 14.42 -4.01 -5.83
N LYS A 141 14.31 -5.05 -6.66
CA LYS A 141 13.18 -5.99 -6.68
C LYS A 141 12.79 -6.53 -5.29
N GLU A 142 13.74 -6.66 -4.37
CA GLU A 142 13.49 -7.13 -3.01
C GLU A 142 12.68 -6.16 -2.13
N ASN A 143 12.59 -4.88 -2.53
CA ASN A 143 11.95 -3.82 -1.77
C ASN A 143 10.55 -3.46 -2.29
N VAL A 144 10.09 -3.98 -3.43
CA VAL A 144 8.76 -3.68 -3.96
C VAL A 144 8.05 -4.97 -4.35
N LYS A 145 6.87 -5.23 -3.79
CA LYS A 145 5.95 -6.25 -4.32
C LYS A 145 4.71 -5.59 -4.87
N LEU A 146 4.31 -6.06 -6.05
CA LEU A 146 3.07 -5.64 -6.71
C LEU A 146 2.10 -6.81 -6.66
N TYR A 147 0.90 -6.56 -6.15
CA TYR A 147 -0.21 -7.50 -6.18
C TYR A 147 -1.13 -7.17 -7.36
N ILE A 148 -1.45 -8.22 -8.14
CA ILE A 148 -2.37 -8.14 -9.27
C ILE A 148 -3.62 -8.95 -8.89
N PRO A 149 -4.81 -8.34 -8.87
CA PRO A 149 -6.03 -9.06 -8.54
C PRO A 149 -6.32 -10.23 -9.51
N PRO A 150 -6.87 -11.36 -9.02
CA PRO A 150 -7.11 -12.56 -9.82
C PRO A 150 -8.16 -12.39 -10.92
N PHE A 151 -8.97 -11.32 -10.86
CA PHE A 151 -10.00 -11.02 -11.86
C PHE A 151 -9.46 -10.31 -13.11
N VAL A 152 -8.16 -9.99 -13.17
CA VAL A 152 -7.54 -9.34 -14.34
C VAL A 152 -7.33 -10.40 -15.44
N ASN A 153 -8.13 -10.34 -16.51
CA ASN A 153 -8.02 -11.27 -17.65
C ASN A 153 -6.74 -11.13 -18.49
N GLU A 154 -5.81 -10.26 -18.10
CA GLU A 154 -4.57 -9.97 -18.84
C GLU A 154 -3.32 -10.71 -18.35
N VAL A 155 -3.48 -11.85 -17.68
CA VAL A 155 -2.34 -12.70 -17.23
C VAL A 155 -1.38 -13.02 -18.38
N ASN A 156 -1.88 -13.20 -19.61
CA ASN A 156 -1.03 -13.47 -20.78
C ASN A 156 -0.28 -12.21 -21.28
N ARG A 157 -0.92 -11.03 -21.30
CA ARG A 157 -0.27 -9.77 -21.69
C ARG A 157 0.82 -9.37 -20.69
N PHE A 158 0.57 -9.56 -19.39
CA PHE A 158 1.59 -9.35 -18.36
C PHE A 158 2.75 -10.34 -18.46
N LYS A 159 2.48 -11.62 -18.77
CA LYS A 159 3.54 -12.62 -19.02
C LYS A 159 4.36 -12.31 -20.28
N GLU A 160 3.73 -11.83 -21.34
CA GLU A 160 4.42 -11.41 -22.57
C GLU A 160 5.30 -10.18 -22.32
N LEU A 161 4.83 -9.21 -21.53
CA LEU A 161 5.61 -8.05 -21.10
C LEU A 161 6.77 -8.48 -20.18
N GLU A 162 6.51 -9.32 -19.18
CA GLU A 162 7.55 -9.89 -18.31
C GLU A 162 8.64 -10.56 -19.16
N ASN A 163 8.26 -11.42 -20.12
CA ASN A 163 9.20 -12.08 -21.01
C ASN A 163 9.95 -11.12 -21.95
N LYS A 164 9.29 -10.07 -22.44
CA LYS A 164 9.91 -9.04 -23.31
C LYS A 164 11.00 -8.27 -22.55
N TYR A 165 10.77 -7.95 -21.29
CA TYR A 165 11.70 -7.16 -20.47
C TYR A 165 12.68 -8.01 -19.64
N ARG A 166 12.45 -9.32 -19.51
CA ARG A 166 13.37 -10.29 -18.86
C ARG A 166 14.72 -10.45 -19.57
N ASN A 167 14.76 -10.22 -20.89
CA ASN A 167 15.94 -10.48 -21.72
C ASN A 167 17.00 -9.37 -21.64
N ASN A 168 16.69 -8.24 -21.04
CA ASN A 168 17.67 -7.25 -20.61
C ASN A 168 17.68 -7.33 -19.08
N ASN A 169 18.81 -7.71 -18.48
CA ASN A 169 19.02 -8.08 -17.07
C ASN A 169 18.62 -7.05 -15.98
N GLU A 170 17.62 -6.19 -16.18
CA GLU A 170 17.31 -5.04 -15.31
C GLU A 170 15.82 -4.84 -15.00
N ILE A 171 14.90 -5.76 -15.31
CA ILE A 171 13.46 -5.53 -15.06
C ILE A 171 12.76 -6.71 -14.36
N TYR A 172 11.99 -6.34 -13.33
CA TYR A 172 11.08 -7.09 -12.46
C TYR A 172 10.62 -8.48 -12.93
N PRO A 173 10.83 -9.50 -12.09
CA PRO A 173 9.94 -10.65 -12.04
C PRO A 173 8.63 -10.19 -11.41
N LEU A 174 7.64 -9.89 -12.26
CA LEU A 174 6.24 -9.85 -11.89
C LEU A 174 5.89 -11.21 -11.28
N VAL A 175 5.84 -11.33 -9.96
CA VAL A 175 5.33 -12.56 -9.34
C VAL A 175 3.80 -12.48 -9.37
N CYS A 176 3.24 -12.79 -10.54
CA CYS A 176 1.81 -12.92 -10.74
C CYS A 176 1.33 -14.18 -9.99
N ARG A 177 0.98 -14.05 -8.71
CA ARG A 177 0.36 -15.14 -7.93
C ARG A 177 -1.15 -15.06 -8.11
N THR A 178 -1.67 -15.79 -9.09
CA THR A 178 -3.09 -16.12 -9.08
C THR A 178 -3.33 -17.12 -7.93
N ARG A 179 -4.02 -16.71 -6.87
CA ARG A 179 -4.68 -17.70 -6.02
C ARG A 179 -5.86 -18.21 -6.84
N GLN A 180 -5.70 -19.37 -7.47
CA GLN A 180 -6.85 -20.15 -7.93
C GLN A 180 -7.66 -20.50 -6.68
N TYR A 181 -8.73 -19.74 -6.42
CA TYR A 181 -9.83 -20.31 -5.66
C TYR A 181 -10.45 -21.38 -6.55
N VAL A 182 -10.00 -22.62 -6.37
CA VAL A 182 -10.83 -23.76 -6.73
C VAL A 182 -11.98 -23.73 -5.74
N CYS A 183 -13.05 -23.00 -6.06
CA CYS A 183 -14.36 -23.32 -5.53
C CYS A 183 -14.64 -24.74 -6.04
N GLN A 184 -14.27 -25.73 -5.24
CA GLN A 184 -14.94 -27.01 -5.34
C GLN A 184 -16.35 -26.72 -4.87
N ASP A 185 -17.25 -26.58 -5.84
CA ASP A 185 -18.67 -26.76 -5.61
C ASP A 185 -18.84 -28.12 -4.93
N LYS A 186 -18.99 -28.06 -3.61
CA LYS A 186 -19.67 -29.07 -2.83
C LYS A 186 -20.71 -28.32 -2.02
N GLU A 187 -21.80 -27.99 -2.70
CA GLU A 187 -23.06 -27.88 -1.99
C GLU A 187 -23.50 -29.29 -1.54
N PRO A 188 -24.20 -29.38 -0.39
CA PRO A 188 -24.55 -30.63 0.29
C PRO A 188 -25.55 -31.52 -0.45
#